data_AF-A0AAV2AI07-F1
#
_entry.id   AF-A0AAV2AI07-F1
#
_cell.length_a   1.000
_cell.length_b   1.000
_cell.length_c   1.000
_cell.angle_alpha   90.00
_cell.angle_beta   90.00
_cell.angle_gamma   90.00
#
_symmetry.space_group_name_H-M   'P 1'
#
loop_
_entity.id
_entity.type
_entity.pdbx_description
1 polymer ?
#
loop_
_entity_poly.entity_id
_entity_poly.type
_entity_poly.pdbx_seq_one_letter_code
_entity_poly.pdbx_strand_id
1 'polypeptide(L)'
;MKAVFFLCAAALVVVLASCGNFPPPTQEDLDNKRQFLKERGRNVDCTGNHTFYQYEDCDARCDFKPSDNCAGGAAFISCRACKEGYIPVDHTREQCVKPEDCPK
;
A
#
# COMPACT_ATOMS: atom_id res chain seq x y z
N MET A 1 26.51 46.92 23.76
CA MET A 1 25.45 46.82 22.73
C MET A 1 26.16 46.95 21.38
N LYS A 2 26.17 46.00 20.45
CA LYS A 2 25.14 45.08 19.98
C LYS A 2 25.75 43.69 19.69
N ALA A 3 24.92 42.68 19.91
CA ALA A 3 25.24 41.27 19.90
C ALA A 3 25.53 40.71 18.49
N VAL A 4 26.40 39.71 18.48
CA VAL A 4 26.66 38.74 17.42
C VAL A 4 25.42 37.86 17.24
N PHE A 5 24.95 37.65 16.00
CA PHE A 5 24.22 36.44 15.62
C PHE A 5 24.42 36.14 14.13
N PHE A 6 25.31 35.19 13.88
CA PHE A 6 25.27 34.25 12.75
C PHE A 6 24.01 33.37 12.85
N LEU A 7 23.67 32.66 11.75
CA LEU A 7 22.59 31.63 11.58
C LEU A 7 21.29 32.25 11.02
N CYS A 8 20.60 31.77 9.99
CA CYS A 8 20.47 30.46 9.34
C CYS A 8 20.17 30.72 7.85
N ALA A 9 20.91 30.13 6.91
CA ALA A 9 20.61 28.83 6.31
C ALA A 9 19.36 28.84 5.41
N ALA A 10 19.65 28.62 4.13
CA ALA A 10 18.73 28.39 3.03
C ALA A 10 17.46 27.62 3.43
N ALA A 11 16.32 28.29 3.35
CA ALA A 11 15.05 27.61 3.21
C ALA A 11 14.93 27.12 1.75
N LEU A 12 15.62 26.01 1.48
CA LEU A 12 15.34 25.14 0.34
C LEU A 12 13.87 24.72 0.49
N VAL A 13 12.97 25.38 -0.24
CA VAL A 13 11.61 24.88 -0.45
C VAL A 13 11.74 23.73 -1.43
N VAL A 14 12.17 22.58 -0.91
CA VAL A 14 11.98 21.30 -1.57
C VAL A 14 10.48 21.03 -1.49
N VAL A 15 9.73 21.49 -2.49
CA VAL A 15 8.47 20.85 -2.84
C VAL A 15 8.85 19.49 -3.40
N LEU A 16 9.10 18.52 -2.50
CA LEU A 16 9.05 17.13 -2.87
C LEU A 16 7.60 16.91 -3.28
N ALA A 17 7.40 16.78 -4.59
CA ALA A 17 6.24 16.14 -5.15
C ALA A 17 5.91 14.95 -4.25
N SER A 18 4.74 14.98 -3.62
CA SER A 18 4.19 13.87 -2.86
C SER A 18 3.81 12.78 -3.88
N CYS A 19 4.81 12.15 -4.47
CA CYS A 19 4.67 10.92 -5.20
C CYS A 19 4.43 9.85 -4.14
N GLY A 20 3.16 9.56 -3.87
CA GLY A 20 2.71 8.54 -2.92
C GLY A 20 3.03 7.13 -3.40
N ASN A 21 4.32 6.84 -3.62
CA ASN A 21 4.83 5.48 -3.71
C ASN A 21 5.02 5.01 -2.27
N PHE A 22 4.05 4.27 -1.74
CA PHE A 22 4.28 3.61 -0.46
C PHE A 22 5.35 2.54 -0.69
N PRO A 23 6.50 2.62 0.01
CA PRO A 23 7.50 1.58 -0.14
C PRO A 23 6.87 0.23 0.24
N PRO A 24 7.29 -0.88 -0.41
CA PRO A 24 6.85 -2.19 -0.01
C PRO A 24 7.18 -2.41 1.48
N PRO A 25 6.26 -3.01 2.27
CA PRO A 25 6.48 -3.22 3.69
C PRO A 25 7.65 -4.19 3.92
N THR A 26 8.41 -3.97 4.98
CA THR A 26 9.43 -4.93 5.41
C THR A 26 8.77 -6.15 6.06
N GLN A 27 9.52 -7.25 6.21
CA GLN A 27 9.01 -8.42 6.93
C GLN A 27 8.67 -8.08 8.38
N GLU A 28 9.46 -7.24 9.03
CA GLU A 28 9.20 -6.75 10.39
C GLU A 28 7.87 -5.98 10.48
N ASP A 29 7.57 -5.13 9.50
CA ASP A 29 6.29 -4.40 9.45
C ASP A 29 5.10 -5.36 9.35
N LEU A 30 5.22 -6.39 8.50
CA LEU A 30 4.18 -7.40 8.33
C LEU A 30 3.98 -8.22 9.61
N ASP A 31 5.05 -8.64 10.28
CA ASP A 31 4.98 -9.44 11.49
C ASP A 31 4.36 -8.63 12.64
N ASN A 32 4.78 -7.38 12.83
CA ASN A 32 4.22 -6.45 13.80
C ASN A 32 2.73 -6.21 13.54
N LYS A 33 2.34 -5.97 12.28
CA LYS A 33 0.93 -5.75 11.92
C LYS A 33 0.10 -7.00 12.12
N ARG A 34 0.64 -8.16 11.75
CA ARG A 34 -0.02 -9.47 11.92
C ARG A 34 -0.29 -9.73 13.40
N GLN A 35 0.69 -9.53 14.26
CA GLN A 35 0.53 -9.68 15.71
C GLN A 35 -0.55 -8.73 16.25
N PHE A 36 -0.47 -7.45 15.93
CA PHE A 36 -1.43 -6.44 16.35
C PHE A 36 -2.88 -6.78 15.95
N LEU A 37 -3.08 -7.25 14.71
CA LEU A 37 -4.40 -7.64 14.23
C LEU A 37 -4.91 -8.92 14.91
N LYS A 38 -4.02 -9.89 15.14
CA LYS A 38 -4.34 -11.14 15.85
C LYS A 38 -4.78 -10.87 17.29
N GLU A 39 -4.10 -9.97 18.00
CA GLU A 39 -4.47 -9.56 19.37
C GLU A 39 -5.85 -8.87 19.42
N ARG A 40 -6.28 -8.24 18.33
CA ARG A 40 -7.62 -7.65 18.18
C ARG A 40 -8.67 -8.62 17.63
N GLY A 41 -8.37 -9.92 17.56
CA GLY A 41 -9.27 -10.95 17.07
C GLY A 41 -9.58 -10.86 15.57
N ARG A 42 -8.71 -10.21 14.78
CA ARG A 42 -8.86 -10.14 13.32
C ARG A 42 -8.19 -11.36 12.69
N ASN A 43 -8.83 -11.91 11.65
CA ASN A 43 -8.23 -13.00 10.90
C ASN A 43 -7.02 -12.50 10.10
N VAL A 44 -5.87 -13.14 10.31
CA VAL A 44 -4.60 -12.90 9.60
C VAL A 44 -4.11 -14.13 8.83
N ASP A 45 -4.89 -15.22 8.86
CA ASP A 45 -4.63 -16.45 8.13
C ASP A 45 -5.39 -16.37 6.80
N CYS A 46 -4.65 -16.00 5.75
CA CYS A 46 -5.22 -15.76 4.43
C CYS A 46 -5.46 -17.07 3.69
N THR A 47 -6.61 -17.20 3.02
CA THR A 47 -7.02 -18.39 2.29
C THR A 47 -7.08 -18.15 0.78
N GLY A 48 -7.08 -19.22 -0.02
CA GLY A 48 -7.20 -19.12 -1.47
C GLY A 48 -5.99 -18.42 -2.10
N ASN A 49 -6.25 -17.43 -2.96
CA ASN A 49 -5.23 -16.68 -3.70
C ASN A 49 -4.82 -15.37 -3.00
N HIS A 50 -5.15 -15.23 -1.72
CA HIS A 50 -4.79 -14.09 -0.91
C HIS A 50 -3.48 -14.28 -0.15
N THR A 51 -2.86 -13.17 0.22
CA THR A 51 -1.68 -13.12 1.10
C THR A 51 -1.80 -11.97 2.09
N PHE A 52 -1.08 -12.03 3.20
CA PHE A 52 -1.04 -10.93 4.18
C PHE A 52 0.05 -9.96 3.76
N TYR A 53 -0.34 -8.94 2.98
CA TYR A 53 0.61 -7.98 2.42
C TYR A 53 -0.04 -6.61 2.23
N GLN A 54 0.77 -5.63 1.83
CA GLN A 54 0.29 -4.31 1.46
C GLN A 54 -0.45 -4.36 0.11
N TYR A 55 -1.50 -3.56 -0.02
CA TYR A 55 -2.18 -3.27 -1.26
C TYR A 55 -2.70 -1.83 -1.26
N GLU A 56 -3.00 -1.30 -2.44
CA GLU A 56 -3.45 0.09 -2.62
C GLU A 56 -4.75 0.17 -3.43
N ASP A 57 -5.58 1.18 -3.20
CA ASP A 57 -6.80 1.37 -4.00
C ASP A 57 -6.53 1.51 -5.51
N CYS A 58 -5.30 1.88 -5.87
CA CYS A 58 -4.81 2.03 -7.23
C CYS A 58 -4.24 0.75 -7.85
N ASP A 59 -4.15 -0.38 -7.14
CA ASP A 59 -3.64 -1.60 -7.77
C ASP A 59 -4.51 -2.01 -8.96
N ALA A 60 -3.87 -2.64 -9.95
CA ALA A 60 -4.56 -3.23 -11.08
C ALA A 60 -5.61 -4.26 -10.64
N ARG A 61 -6.77 -4.21 -11.29
CA ARG A 61 -7.90 -5.11 -11.07
C ARG A 61 -8.50 -5.52 -12.41
N CYS A 62 -9.37 -6.53 -12.41
CA CYS A 62 -10.09 -6.88 -13.63
C CYS A 62 -10.97 -5.73 -14.14
N ASP A 63 -11.66 -5.04 -13.22
CA ASP A 63 -12.56 -3.92 -13.51
C ASP A 63 -11.85 -2.56 -13.67
N PHE A 64 -10.55 -2.50 -13.36
CA PHE A 64 -9.83 -1.23 -13.25
C PHE A 64 -8.37 -1.36 -13.68
N LYS A 65 -8.03 -0.59 -14.72
CA LYS A 65 -6.64 -0.38 -15.12
C LYS A 65 -6.15 0.96 -14.55
N PRO A 66 -5.15 0.96 -13.65
CA PRO A 66 -4.59 2.21 -13.16
C PRO A 66 -4.05 3.03 -14.33
N SER A 67 -4.35 4.32 -14.30
CA SER A 67 -3.69 5.31 -15.16
C SER A 67 -2.40 5.77 -14.51
N ASP A 68 -1.49 6.36 -15.29
CA ASP A 68 -0.23 6.94 -14.78
C ASP A 68 -0.45 7.99 -13.68
N ASN A 69 -1.67 8.55 -13.59
CA ASN A 69 -2.08 9.53 -12.58
C ASN A 69 -2.69 8.90 -11.32
N CYS A 70 -2.68 7.57 -11.17
CA CYS A 70 -3.09 6.91 -9.92
C CYS A 70 -1.98 7.06 -8.87
N ALA A 71 -1.72 8.31 -8.47
CA ALA A 71 -0.72 8.66 -7.47
C ALA A 71 -1.34 8.51 -6.07
N GLY A 72 -0.90 7.49 -5.32
CA GLY A 72 -1.09 7.41 -3.88
C GLY A 72 -2.55 7.29 -3.44
N GLY A 73 -3.13 6.10 -3.63
CA GLY A 73 -4.30 5.69 -2.87
C GLY A 73 -3.94 5.42 -1.40
N ALA A 74 -4.93 5.09 -0.57
CA ALA A 74 -4.61 4.58 0.76
C ALA A 74 -3.94 3.21 0.65
N ALA A 75 -2.82 3.02 1.37
CA ALA A 75 -2.17 1.72 1.49
C ALA A 75 -2.73 0.96 2.71
N PHE A 76 -3.01 -0.32 2.51
CA PHE A 76 -3.59 -1.19 3.53
C PHE A 76 -2.79 -2.48 3.64
N ILE A 77 -2.59 -2.97 4.86
CA ILE A 77 -2.00 -4.29 5.11
C ILE A 77 -3.09 -5.21 5.66
N SER A 78 -3.51 -6.20 4.88
CA SER A 78 -4.43 -7.24 5.33
C SER A 78 -4.41 -8.46 4.40
N CYS A 79 -5.21 -9.49 4.71
CA CYS A 79 -5.46 -10.63 3.81
C CYS A 79 -6.26 -10.30 2.55
N ARG A 80 -6.58 -9.02 2.27
CA ARG A 80 -7.19 -8.63 0.99
C ARG A 80 -6.16 -8.35 -0.11
N ALA A 81 -4.86 -8.42 0.20
CA ALA A 81 -3.83 -8.45 -0.82
C ALA A 81 -3.87 -9.78 -1.60
N CYS A 82 -3.59 -9.71 -2.90
CA CYS A 82 -3.47 -10.89 -3.75
C CYS A 82 -2.04 -11.44 -3.73
N LYS A 83 -1.89 -12.75 -3.90
CA LYS A 83 -0.58 -13.37 -4.15
C LYS A 83 0.06 -12.78 -5.40
N GLU A 84 1.37 -12.87 -5.50
CA GLU A 84 2.11 -12.45 -6.69
C GLU A 84 1.54 -13.13 -7.96
N GLY A 85 1.32 -12.33 -9.01
CA GLY A 85 0.71 -12.78 -10.26
C GLY A 85 -0.83 -12.85 -10.26
N TYR A 86 -1.49 -12.54 -9.15
CA TYR A 86 -2.94 -12.45 -9.05
C TYR A 86 -3.38 -11.00 -8.85
N ILE A 87 -4.54 -10.65 -9.40
CA ILE A 87 -5.19 -9.34 -9.25
C ILE A 87 -6.62 -9.54 -8.72
N PRO A 88 -7.17 -8.56 -7.98
CA PRO A 88 -8.54 -8.64 -7.54
C PRO A 88 -9.50 -8.46 -8.72
N VAL A 89 -10.68 -9.09 -8.60
CA VAL A 89 -11.74 -8.93 -9.60
C VAL A 89 -12.29 -7.50 -9.59
N ASP A 90 -12.51 -6.95 -8.39
CA ASP A 90 -13.09 -5.62 -8.18
C ASP A 90 -12.53 -4.93 -6.92
N HIS A 91 -13.05 -3.74 -6.61
CA HIS A 91 -12.67 -2.94 -5.44
C HIS A 91 -12.93 -3.62 -4.08
N THR A 92 -13.82 -4.63 -4.00
CA THR A 92 -14.07 -5.37 -2.76
C THR A 92 -12.88 -6.26 -2.39
N ARG A 93 -12.11 -6.70 -3.40
CA ARG A 93 -10.94 -7.57 -3.25
C ARG A 93 -11.28 -8.88 -2.52
N GLU A 94 -12.50 -9.37 -2.66
CA GLU A 94 -12.93 -10.65 -2.06
C GLU A 94 -12.44 -11.87 -2.88
N GLN A 95 -12.09 -11.64 -4.14
CA GLN A 95 -11.59 -12.68 -5.04
C GLN A 95 -10.35 -12.19 -5.77
N CYS A 96 -9.29 -13.00 -5.75
CA CYS A 96 -8.07 -12.80 -6.52
C CYS A 96 -7.96 -13.88 -7.61
N VAL A 97 -7.80 -13.44 -8.85
CA VAL A 97 -7.68 -14.29 -10.06
C VAL A 97 -6.42 -13.91 -10.83
N LYS A 98 -5.98 -14.77 -11.74
CA LYS A 98 -4.97 -14.34 -12.69
C LYS A 98 -5.58 -13.36 -13.70
N PRO A 99 -4.82 -12.43 -14.27
CA PRO A 99 -5.34 -11.47 -15.25
C PRO A 99 -6.07 -12.12 -16.42
N GLU A 100 -5.62 -13.29 -16.88
CA GLU A 100 -6.27 -14.06 -17.96
C GLU A 100 -7.62 -14.68 -17.58
N ASP A 101 -7.89 -14.84 -16.27
CA ASP A 101 -9.11 -15.43 -15.72
C ASP A 101 -10.14 -14.36 -15.31
N CYS A 102 -9.92 -13.08 -15.66
CA CYS A 102 -10.86 -12.01 -15.36
C CYS A 102 -12.22 -12.26 -16.02
N PRO A 103 -13.34 -12.08 -15.28
CA PRO A 103 -14.67 -12.20 -15.86
C PRO A 103 -14.86 -11.15 -16.97
N LYS A 104 -15.51 -11.55 -18.06
CA LYS A 104 -15.80 -10.70 -19.22
C LYS A 104 -17.10 -9.94 -19.07
#